data_AF-A0AAD8IIG2-F1
#
_entry.id   AF-A0AAD8IIG2-F1
#
_cell.length_a   1.000
_cell.length_b   1.000
_cell.length_c   1.000
_cell.angle_alpha   90.00
_cell.angle_beta   90.00
_cell.angle_gamma   90.00
#
_symmetry.space_group_name_H-M   'P 1'
#
loop_
_entity.id
_entity.type
_entity.pdbx_description
1 polymer ?
#
loop_
_entity_poly.entity_id
_entity_poly.type
_entity_poly.pdbx_seq_one_letter_code
_entity_poly.pdbx_strand_id
1 'polypeptide(L)'
;MASCFISSILFFSAIFVFLSTTPSFANINSKNVTSDRVKNICNATEPWNQPRCYEFYKSDPRSSTADYKELAEITIDLANSDCKKLIHWLNSLAKNETDHGYRRRYLQCSKHYSEAREKLDAGKKYLEAKKFETVEDLAANAIEDSNECIADFAKVNTTSTLLNKAKDFEFITSFVKPAVELSRKSDKVTKKPYYYTLQLILKKWVFHP
;
A
#
# COMPACT_ATOMS: atom_id res chain seq x y z
N MET A 1 -40.66 -54.98 29.47
CA MET A 1 -40.60 -53.62 28.87
C MET A 1 -39.30 -52.95 29.31
N ALA A 2 -38.15 -53.28 28.69
CA ALA A 2 -36.86 -52.69 29.09
C ALA A 2 -35.78 -52.75 27.98
N SER A 3 -36.18 -52.88 26.71
CA SER A 3 -35.24 -53.09 25.60
C SER A 3 -35.19 -51.97 24.56
N CYS A 4 -36.11 -50.99 24.61
CA CYS A 4 -36.14 -49.90 23.60
C CYS A 4 -35.41 -48.61 24.00
N PHE A 5 -35.07 -48.41 25.28
CA PHE A 5 -34.54 -47.11 25.73
C PHE A 5 -33.02 -46.96 25.58
N ILE A 6 -32.27 -48.05 25.42
CA ILE A 6 -30.79 -48.01 25.38
C ILE A 6 -30.28 -47.68 23.96
N SER A 7 -31.05 -48.04 22.92
CA SER A 7 -30.66 -47.82 21.52
C SER A 7 -30.72 -46.33 21.13
N SER A 8 -31.66 -45.57 21.67
CA SER A 8 -31.84 -44.14 21.34
C SER A 8 -30.74 -43.24 21.94
N ILE A 9 -30.13 -43.61 23.07
CA ILE A 9 -29.10 -42.78 23.74
C ILE A 9 -27.77 -42.83 22.98
N LEU A 10 -27.44 -43.98 22.37
CA LEU A 10 -26.20 -44.15 21.61
C LEU A 10 -26.21 -43.34 20.30
N PHE A 11 -27.37 -43.16 19.66
CA PHE A 11 -27.52 -42.37 18.44
C PHE A 11 -27.37 -40.87 18.67
N PHE A 12 -27.91 -40.33 19.76
CA PHE A 12 -27.75 -38.89 20.08
C PHE A 12 -26.32 -38.53 20.49
N SER A 13 -25.56 -39.46 21.11
CA SER A 13 -24.16 -39.20 21.49
C SER A 13 -23.22 -39.16 20.28
N ALA A 14 -23.51 -39.93 19.22
CA ALA A 14 -22.68 -39.96 18.02
C ALA A 14 -22.79 -38.67 17.18
N ILE A 15 -23.95 -37.99 17.23
CA ILE A 15 -24.18 -36.73 16.50
C ILE A 15 -23.46 -35.54 17.19
N PHE A 16 -23.34 -35.56 18.52
CA PHE A 16 -22.65 -34.50 19.26
C PHE A 16 -21.13 -34.50 19.06
N VAL A 17 -20.52 -35.65 18.76
CA VAL A 17 -19.07 -35.75 18.48
C VAL A 17 -18.71 -35.18 17.10
N PHE A 18 -19.66 -35.14 16.16
CA PHE A 18 -19.43 -34.62 14.80
C PHE A 18 -19.48 -33.08 14.70
N LEU A 19 -19.98 -32.36 15.72
CA LEU A 19 -19.97 -30.89 15.76
C LEU A 19 -18.74 -30.28 16.45
N SER A 20 -17.88 -31.10 17.05
CA SER A 20 -16.69 -30.65 17.78
C SER A 20 -15.39 -30.64 16.96
N THR A 21 -15.43 -30.98 15.68
CA THR A 21 -14.30 -30.71 14.79
C THR A 21 -14.38 -29.24 14.33
N THR A 22 -13.93 -28.32 15.20
CA THR A 22 -13.47 -27.03 14.71
C THR A 22 -12.41 -27.32 13.65
N PRO A 23 -12.56 -26.90 12.38
CA PRO A 23 -11.40 -26.84 11.51
C PRO A 23 -10.46 -25.87 12.20
N SER A 24 -9.39 -26.40 12.82
CA SER A 24 -8.24 -25.60 13.17
C SER A 24 -7.78 -24.99 11.85
N PHE A 25 -8.19 -23.74 11.62
CA PHE A 25 -7.51 -22.90 10.66
C PHE A 25 -6.05 -22.99 11.04
N ALA A 26 -5.26 -23.60 10.16
CA ALA A 26 -3.82 -23.60 10.29
C ALA A 26 -3.43 -22.18 10.69
N ASN A 27 -2.68 -22.07 11.78
CA ASN A 27 -2.01 -20.84 12.16
C ASN A 27 -0.97 -20.58 11.05
N ILE A 28 -1.44 -20.10 9.90
CA ILE A 28 -0.59 -19.50 8.90
C ILE A 28 0.02 -18.35 9.66
N ASN A 29 1.30 -18.46 10.01
CA ASN A 29 2.06 -17.39 10.64
C ASN A 29 1.88 -16.13 9.79
N SER A 30 0.88 -15.31 10.14
CA SER A 30 0.54 -14.09 9.40
C SER A 30 1.73 -13.15 9.42
N LYS A 31 2.51 -13.18 10.51
CA LYS A 31 3.82 -12.52 10.64
C LYS A 31 4.81 -12.94 9.54
N ASN A 32 4.87 -14.22 9.17
CA ASN A 32 5.79 -14.70 8.14
C ASN A 32 5.33 -14.25 6.75
N VAL A 33 4.03 -14.39 6.44
CA VAL A 33 3.48 -14.00 5.13
C VAL A 33 3.62 -12.51 4.86
N THR A 34 3.35 -11.66 5.86
CA THR A 34 3.50 -10.23 5.71
C THR A 34 4.96 -9.80 5.60
N SER A 35 5.85 -10.43 6.38
CA SER A 35 7.30 -10.24 6.27
C SER A 35 7.78 -10.57 4.86
N ASP A 36 7.22 -11.61 4.21
CA ASP A 36 7.56 -11.97 2.84
C ASP A 36 7.08 -10.93 1.82
N ARG A 37 5.90 -10.33 2.01
CA ARG A 37 5.38 -9.27 1.14
C ARG A 37 6.22 -8.01 1.21
N VAL A 38 6.52 -7.53 2.42
CA VAL A 38 7.42 -6.37 2.62
C VAL A 38 8.78 -6.66 2.01
N LYS A 39 9.33 -7.86 2.22
CA LYS A 39 10.57 -8.31 1.59
C LYS A 39 10.52 -8.27 0.08
N ASN A 40 9.43 -8.72 -0.54
CA ASN A 40 9.29 -8.69 -1.99
C ASN A 40 9.22 -7.25 -2.54
N ILE A 41 8.54 -6.34 -1.85
CA ILE A 41 8.51 -4.92 -2.22
C ILE A 41 9.91 -4.32 -2.10
N CYS A 42 10.56 -4.48 -0.95
CA CYS A 42 11.87 -3.89 -0.72
C CYS A 42 12.95 -4.47 -1.64
N ASN A 43 12.90 -5.77 -1.96
CA ASN A 43 13.83 -6.39 -2.91
C ASN A 43 13.63 -5.92 -4.35
N ALA A 44 12.47 -5.33 -4.69
CA ALA A 44 12.25 -4.69 -5.98
C ALA A 44 12.82 -3.26 -6.05
N THR A 45 13.37 -2.75 -4.95
CA THR A 45 14.06 -1.46 -4.87
C THR A 45 15.57 -1.63 -4.98
N GLU A 46 16.26 -0.54 -5.28
CA GLU A 46 17.73 -0.51 -5.34
C GLU A 46 18.37 -1.04 -4.04
N PRO A 47 19.48 -1.80 -4.10
CA PRO A 47 20.07 -2.47 -2.93
C PRO A 47 20.33 -1.56 -1.73
N TRP A 48 20.76 -0.31 -1.96
CA TRP A 48 21.03 0.66 -0.90
C TRP A 48 19.76 1.19 -0.21
N ASN A 49 18.59 1.11 -0.85
CA ASN A 49 17.31 1.52 -0.28
C ASN A 49 16.64 0.41 0.54
N GLN A 50 17.07 -0.85 0.39
CA GLN A 50 16.43 -2.01 1.02
C GLN A 50 16.37 -1.91 2.54
N PRO A 51 17.46 -1.62 3.29
CA PRO A 51 17.41 -1.56 4.75
C PRO A 51 16.40 -0.52 5.24
N ARG A 52 16.42 0.66 4.62
CA ARG A 52 15.51 1.77 4.96
C ARG A 52 14.06 1.45 4.55
N CYS A 53 13.85 0.69 3.47
CA CYS A 53 12.53 0.20 3.07
C CYS A 53 11.93 -0.74 4.13
N TYR A 54 12.72 -1.69 4.64
CA TYR A 54 12.27 -2.58 5.71
C TYR A 54 11.89 -1.81 6.97
N GLU A 55 12.74 -0.87 7.37
CA GLU A 55 12.49 -0.01 8.52
C GLU A 55 11.21 0.82 8.34
N PHE A 56 11.04 1.40 7.15
CA PHE A 56 9.84 2.15 6.78
C PHE A 56 8.56 1.34 7.00
N TYR A 57 8.43 0.15 6.39
CA TYR A 57 7.24 -0.66 6.57
C TYR A 57 7.07 -1.19 7.99
N LYS A 58 8.16 -1.54 8.67
CA LYS A 58 8.13 -2.01 10.07
C LYS A 58 7.67 -0.92 11.04
N SER A 59 7.90 0.35 10.71
CA SER A 59 7.51 1.48 11.55
C SER A 59 5.99 1.73 11.58
N ASP A 60 5.25 1.29 10.56
CA ASP A 60 3.78 1.39 10.52
C ASP A 60 3.13 0.05 10.91
N PRO A 61 2.42 -0.04 12.05
CA PRO A 61 1.78 -1.27 12.49
C PRO A 61 0.76 -1.85 11.49
N ARG A 62 0.16 -1.01 10.63
CA ARG A 62 -0.78 -1.45 9.58
C ARG A 62 -0.12 -2.38 8.59
N SER A 63 1.19 -2.23 8.38
CA SER A 63 1.96 -3.06 7.46
C SER A 63 2.02 -4.52 7.90
N SER A 64 1.79 -4.85 9.17
CA SER A 64 2.02 -6.20 9.74
C SER A 64 1.06 -7.29 9.26
N THR A 65 -0.10 -6.92 8.71
CA THR A 65 -1.10 -7.85 8.17
C THR A 65 -1.51 -7.54 6.73
N ALA A 66 -0.98 -6.45 6.18
CA ALA A 66 -1.36 -5.90 4.90
C ALA A 66 -1.02 -6.82 3.73
N ASP A 67 -1.92 -6.92 2.76
CA ASP A 67 -1.64 -7.41 1.41
C ASP A 67 -0.89 -6.36 0.56
N TYR A 68 -0.54 -6.69 -0.69
CA TYR A 68 0.20 -5.75 -1.54
C TYR A 68 -0.59 -4.48 -1.88
N LYS A 69 -1.91 -4.56 -1.98
CA LYS A 69 -2.77 -3.39 -2.21
C LYS A 69 -2.78 -2.50 -0.97
N GLU A 70 -2.98 -3.10 0.20
CA GLU A 70 -2.95 -2.38 1.49
C GLU A 70 -1.57 -1.77 1.76
N LEU A 71 -0.46 -2.45 1.43
CA LEU A 71 0.90 -1.89 1.52
C LEU A 71 1.11 -0.70 0.56
N ALA A 72 0.54 -0.74 -0.64
CA ALA A 72 0.54 0.41 -1.55
C ALA A 72 -0.27 1.57 -0.97
N GLU A 73 -1.45 1.31 -0.39
CA GLU A 73 -2.28 2.31 0.27
C GLU A 73 -1.57 2.96 1.46
N ILE A 74 -0.94 2.16 2.33
CA ILE A 74 -0.14 2.63 3.47
C ILE A 74 0.97 3.56 2.98
N THR A 75 1.67 3.19 1.90
CA THR A 75 2.74 4.01 1.33
C THR A 75 2.20 5.35 0.83
N ILE A 76 1.09 5.35 0.10
CA ILE A 76 0.42 6.58 -0.38
C ILE A 76 0.00 7.47 0.80
N ASP A 77 -0.60 6.89 1.85
CA ASP A 77 -1.01 7.62 3.05
C ASP A 77 0.17 8.30 3.75
N LEU A 78 1.31 7.59 3.86
CA LEU A 78 2.52 8.11 4.49
C LEU A 78 3.16 9.21 3.66
N ALA A 79 3.23 9.06 2.34
CA ALA A 79 3.68 10.12 1.43
C ALA A 79 2.80 11.38 1.53
N ASN A 80 1.48 11.20 1.59
CA ASN A 80 0.51 12.29 1.72
C ASN A 80 0.63 13.01 3.07
N SER A 81 0.87 12.26 4.15
CA SER A 81 1.18 12.81 5.47
C SER A 81 2.45 13.65 5.44
N ASP A 82 3.47 13.21 4.71
CA ASP A 82 4.71 13.96 4.55
C ASP A 82 4.50 15.25 3.74
N CYS A 83 3.73 15.23 2.64
CA CYS A 83 3.31 16.44 1.94
C CYS A 83 2.65 17.45 2.90
N LYS A 84 1.72 17.01 3.75
CA LYS A 84 1.05 17.90 4.72
C LYS A 84 2.05 18.57 5.67
N LYS A 85 3.02 17.80 6.19
CA LYS A 85 4.08 18.33 7.05
C LYS A 85 4.95 19.34 6.31
N LEU A 86 5.30 19.06 5.06
CA LEU A 86 6.11 19.94 4.23
C LEU A 86 5.39 21.25 3.90
N ILE A 87 4.13 21.17 3.47
CA ILE A 87 3.26 22.33 3.24
C ILE A 87 3.22 23.22 4.48
N HIS A 88 2.97 22.64 5.66
CA HIS A 88 2.93 23.41 6.91
C HIS A 88 4.28 24.07 7.22
N TRP A 89 5.37 23.32 7.10
CA TRP A 89 6.72 23.82 7.34
C TRP A 89 7.10 24.96 6.38
N LEU A 90 6.83 24.82 5.09
CA LEU A 90 7.10 25.82 4.06
C LEU A 90 6.29 27.10 4.27
N ASN A 91 5.01 26.97 4.60
CA ASN A 91 4.17 28.12 4.93
C ASN A 91 4.67 28.84 6.19
N SER A 92 5.16 28.10 7.18
CA SER A 92 5.79 28.69 8.36
C SER A 92 7.09 29.44 8.03
N LEU A 93 7.92 28.90 7.13
CA LEU A 93 9.12 29.59 6.66
C LEU A 93 8.74 30.87 5.92
N ALA A 94 7.78 30.81 5.00
CA ALA A 94 7.31 31.97 4.25
C ALA A 94 6.79 33.10 5.15
N LYS A 95 6.08 32.75 6.23
CA LYS A 95 5.54 33.72 7.20
C LYS A 95 6.64 34.49 7.93
N ASN A 96 7.74 33.81 8.26
CA ASN A 96 8.84 34.38 9.05
C ASN A 96 9.96 34.98 8.19
N GLU A 97 9.94 34.73 6.88
CA GLU A 97 10.93 35.21 5.94
C GLU A 97 10.74 36.70 5.65
N THR A 98 11.83 37.49 5.73
CA THR A 98 11.82 38.92 5.42
C THR A 98 12.13 39.18 3.95
N ASP A 99 12.93 38.32 3.31
CA ASP A 99 13.24 38.42 1.90
C ASP A 99 12.04 38.01 1.04
N HIS A 100 11.54 38.94 0.22
CA HIS A 100 10.36 38.71 -0.63
C HIS A 100 10.58 37.61 -1.67
N GLY A 101 11.81 37.42 -2.14
CA GLY A 101 12.17 36.38 -3.10
C GLY A 101 12.09 34.99 -2.49
N TYR A 102 12.71 34.80 -1.31
CA TYR A 102 12.62 33.54 -0.56
C TYR A 102 11.20 33.25 -0.10
N ARG A 103 10.46 34.26 0.40
CA ARG A 103 9.05 34.10 0.76
C ARG A 103 8.22 33.55 -0.40
N ARG A 104 8.39 34.10 -1.61
CA ARG A 104 7.69 33.63 -2.80
C ARG A 104 8.05 32.18 -3.12
N ARG A 105 9.34 31.81 -3.05
CA ARG A 105 9.80 30.43 -3.32
C ARG A 105 9.25 29.43 -2.31
N TYR A 106 9.18 29.78 -1.03
CA TYR A 106 8.56 28.91 -0.02
C TYR A 106 7.07 28.67 -0.32
N LEU A 107 6.33 29.71 -0.72
CA LEU A 107 4.93 29.57 -1.09
C LEU A 107 4.74 28.75 -2.37
N GLN A 108 5.61 28.92 -3.37
CA GLN A 108 5.55 28.11 -4.60
C GLN A 108 5.89 26.65 -4.32
N CYS A 109 6.94 26.39 -3.56
CA CYS A 109 7.25 25.03 -3.11
C CYS A 109 6.07 24.42 -2.31
N SER A 110 5.39 25.21 -1.47
CA SER A 110 4.18 24.74 -0.78
C SER A 110 3.05 24.39 -1.75
N LYS A 111 2.93 25.10 -2.88
CA LYS A 111 1.94 24.80 -3.93
C LYS A 111 2.28 23.48 -4.63
N HIS A 112 3.55 23.27 -5.01
CA HIS A 112 4.00 22.00 -5.59
C HIS A 112 3.69 20.80 -4.68
N TYR A 113 3.93 20.90 -3.36
CA TYR A 113 3.55 19.82 -2.45
C TYR A 113 2.03 19.66 -2.27
N SER A 114 1.24 20.71 -2.47
CA SER A 114 -0.23 20.60 -2.52
C SER A 114 -0.67 19.82 -3.77
N GLU A 115 -0.05 20.07 -4.92
CA GLU A 115 -0.31 19.37 -6.17
C GLU A 115 0.13 17.89 -6.06
N ALA A 116 1.30 17.62 -5.47
CA ALA A 116 1.78 16.27 -5.19
C ALA A 116 0.78 15.50 -4.33
N ARG A 117 0.24 16.18 -3.31
CA ARG A 117 -0.77 15.62 -2.43
C ARG A 117 -2.08 15.29 -3.16
N GLU A 118 -2.56 16.15 -4.04
CA GLU A 118 -3.75 15.89 -4.87
C GLU A 118 -3.56 14.68 -5.79
N LYS A 119 -2.36 14.52 -6.36
CA LYS A 119 -1.99 13.35 -7.17
C LYS A 119 -1.99 12.07 -6.34
N LEU A 120 -1.46 12.10 -5.12
CA LEU A 120 -1.50 10.96 -4.18
C LEU A 120 -2.94 10.61 -3.75
N ASP A 121 -3.77 11.62 -3.44
CA ASP A 121 -5.20 11.44 -3.12
C ASP A 121 -5.97 10.81 -4.30
N ALA A 122 -5.65 11.21 -5.54
CA ALA A 122 -6.19 10.59 -6.75
C ALA A 122 -5.66 9.16 -6.94
N GLY A 123 -4.36 8.93 -6.70
CA GLY A 123 -3.73 7.61 -6.78
C GLY A 123 -4.42 6.59 -5.88
N LYS A 124 -4.79 6.97 -4.66
CA LYS A 124 -5.58 6.11 -3.75
C LYS A 124 -6.93 5.69 -4.34
N LYS A 125 -7.67 6.62 -4.96
CA LYS A 125 -8.94 6.31 -5.65
C LYS A 125 -8.74 5.36 -6.83
N TYR A 126 -7.66 5.53 -7.58
CA TYR A 126 -7.34 4.67 -8.71
C TYR A 126 -6.83 3.29 -8.31
N LEU A 127 -6.18 3.18 -7.14
CA LEU A 127 -5.80 1.90 -6.54
C LEU A 127 -7.04 1.05 -6.21
N GLU A 128 -8.09 1.67 -5.65
CA GLU A 128 -9.39 1.01 -5.43
C GLU A 128 -10.03 0.53 -6.73
N ALA A 129 -9.95 1.36 -7.77
CA ALA A 129 -10.43 1.02 -9.11
C ALA A 129 -9.50 0.05 -9.88
N LYS A 130 -8.43 -0.45 -9.25
CA LYS A 130 -7.41 -1.34 -9.84
C LYS A 130 -6.76 -0.78 -11.11
N LYS A 131 -6.70 0.55 -11.26
CA LYS A 131 -6.02 1.25 -12.36
C LYS A 131 -4.55 1.47 -12.03
N PHE A 132 -3.81 0.37 -11.90
CA PHE A 132 -2.45 0.35 -11.36
C PHE A 132 -1.46 1.26 -12.09
N GLU A 133 -1.48 1.27 -13.43
CA GLU A 133 -0.59 2.14 -14.24
C GLU A 133 -0.81 3.63 -13.92
N THR A 134 -2.07 4.05 -13.77
CA THR A 134 -2.40 5.42 -13.36
C THR A 134 -1.90 5.76 -11.95
N VAL A 135 -1.86 4.79 -11.03
CA VAL A 135 -1.32 5.01 -9.68
C VAL A 135 0.20 5.22 -9.75
N GLU A 136 0.90 4.44 -10.56
CA GLU A 136 2.34 4.56 -10.79
C GLU A 136 2.69 5.94 -11.38
N ASP A 137 1.97 6.37 -12.41
CA ASP A 137 2.16 7.68 -13.05
C ASP A 137 1.91 8.85 -12.08
N LEU A 138 0.84 8.78 -11.29
CA LEU A 138 0.53 9.82 -10.31
C LEU A 138 1.59 9.93 -9.20
N ALA A 139 2.15 8.80 -8.77
CA ALA A 139 3.24 8.80 -7.79
C ALA A 139 4.53 9.37 -8.37
N ALA A 140 4.86 9.05 -9.63
CA ALA A 140 6.01 9.63 -10.32
C ALA A 140 5.84 11.15 -10.48
N ASN A 141 4.68 11.62 -10.92
CA ASN A 141 4.39 13.04 -11.06
C ASN A 141 4.41 13.78 -9.70
N ALA A 142 4.05 13.12 -8.60
CA ALA A 142 4.18 13.71 -7.27
C ALA A 142 5.65 13.92 -6.86
N ILE A 143 6.54 13.00 -7.25
CA ILE A 143 8.00 13.17 -7.08
C ILE A 143 8.50 14.34 -7.96
N GLU A 144 8.00 14.46 -9.19
CA GLU A 144 8.33 15.59 -10.07
C GLU A 144 7.95 16.93 -9.46
N ASP A 145 6.76 17.07 -8.88
CA ASP A 145 6.37 18.31 -8.17
C ASP A 145 7.35 18.63 -7.02
N SER A 146 7.78 17.63 -6.26
CA SER A 146 8.80 17.81 -5.21
C SER A 146 10.14 18.29 -5.79
N ASN A 147 10.53 17.81 -6.97
CA ASN A 147 11.73 18.25 -7.66
C ASN A 147 11.60 19.68 -8.21
N GLU A 148 10.42 20.07 -8.69
CA GLU A 148 10.14 21.45 -9.11
C GLU A 148 10.31 22.42 -7.94
N CYS A 149 9.83 22.05 -6.75
CA CYS A 149 10.13 22.82 -5.53
C CYS A 149 11.64 23.01 -5.34
N ILE A 150 12.46 21.96 -5.47
CA ILE A 150 13.92 22.11 -5.30
C ILE A 150 14.53 23.00 -6.39
N ALA A 151 14.04 22.88 -7.63
CA ALA A 151 14.49 23.68 -8.77
C ALA A 151 14.24 25.19 -8.57
N ASP A 152 13.16 25.57 -7.89
CA ASP A 152 12.88 26.95 -7.49
C ASP A 152 13.97 27.55 -6.60
N PHE A 153 14.74 26.73 -5.88
CA PHE A 153 15.85 27.16 -5.02
C PHE A 153 17.23 26.99 -5.66
N ALA A 154 17.38 26.22 -6.75
CA ALA A 154 18.67 25.92 -7.36
C ALA A 154 19.45 27.17 -7.85
N LYS A 155 18.76 28.29 -8.10
CA LYS A 155 19.40 29.57 -8.48
C LYS A 155 19.91 30.39 -7.29
N VAL A 156 19.58 30.00 -6.05
CA VAL A 156 19.93 30.69 -4.80
C VAL A 156 20.02 29.65 -3.68
N ASN A 157 21.21 29.04 -3.48
CA ASN A 157 21.53 28.04 -2.45
C ASN A 157 20.34 27.42 -1.69
N THR A 158 19.86 26.27 -2.17
CA THR A 158 18.87 25.46 -1.46
C THR A 158 19.37 25.08 -0.06
N THR A 159 18.55 25.28 0.97
CA THR A 159 18.91 24.84 2.32
C THR A 159 19.05 23.31 2.35
N SER A 160 20.08 22.80 3.03
CA SER A 160 20.29 21.35 3.20
C SER A 160 19.06 20.67 3.83
N THR A 161 18.34 21.39 4.69
CA THR A 161 17.09 20.92 5.30
C THR A 161 15.98 20.67 4.29
N LEU A 162 15.75 21.59 3.34
CA LEU A 162 14.74 21.42 2.29
C LEU A 162 15.10 20.23 1.38
N LEU A 163 16.38 20.13 0.99
CA LEU A 163 16.85 19.03 0.14
C LEU A 163 16.66 17.67 0.81
N ASN A 164 16.99 17.54 2.10
CA ASN A 164 16.82 16.29 2.83
C ASN A 164 15.34 15.90 2.95
N LYS A 165 14.48 16.89 3.21
CA LYS A 165 13.03 16.72 3.27
C LYS A 165 12.43 16.24 1.94
N ALA A 166 12.85 16.82 0.82
CA ALA A 166 12.42 16.37 -0.50
C ALA A 166 12.89 14.95 -0.81
N LYS A 167 14.13 14.60 -0.44
CA LYS A 167 14.66 13.24 -0.57
C LYS A 167 13.91 12.22 0.28
N ASP A 168 13.46 12.61 1.47
CA ASP A 168 12.65 11.75 2.33
C ASP A 168 11.28 11.49 1.70
N PHE A 169 10.64 12.53 1.17
CA PHE A 169 9.38 12.41 0.44
C PHE A 169 9.52 11.51 -0.81
N GLU A 170 10.55 11.75 -1.62
CA GLU A 170 10.86 10.95 -2.81
C GLU A 170 11.10 9.49 -2.44
N PHE A 171 11.91 9.25 -1.39
CA PHE A 171 12.20 7.91 -0.89
C PHE A 171 10.92 7.15 -0.53
N ILE A 172 10.01 7.77 0.24
CA ILE A 172 8.73 7.16 0.62
C ILE A 172 7.88 6.88 -0.64
N THR A 173 7.73 7.89 -1.50
CA THR A 173 6.86 7.81 -2.69
C THR A 173 7.37 6.80 -3.72
N SER A 174 8.68 6.56 -3.77
CA SER A 174 9.31 5.58 -4.67
C SER A 174 8.81 4.14 -4.43
N PHE A 175 8.30 3.83 -3.23
CA PHE A 175 7.79 2.51 -2.89
C PHE A 175 6.38 2.23 -3.41
N VAL A 176 5.67 3.26 -3.88
CA VAL A 176 4.33 3.08 -4.46
C VAL A 176 4.40 2.16 -5.67
N LYS A 177 5.37 2.39 -6.57
CA LYS A 177 5.52 1.59 -7.79
C LYS A 177 5.71 0.09 -7.53
N PRO A 178 6.73 -0.38 -6.78
CA PRO A 178 6.91 -1.81 -6.54
C PRO A 178 5.72 -2.43 -5.77
N ALA A 179 5.09 -1.71 -4.84
CA ALA A 179 3.91 -2.20 -4.14
C ALA A 179 2.71 -2.38 -5.09
N VAL A 180 2.45 -1.40 -5.96
CA VAL A 180 1.40 -1.43 -6.98
C VAL A 180 1.64 -2.54 -8.01
N GLU A 181 2.88 -2.72 -8.48
CA GLU A 181 3.22 -3.78 -9.42
C GLU A 181 2.98 -5.17 -8.84
N LEU A 182 3.35 -5.40 -7.58
CA LEU A 182 3.12 -6.67 -6.89
C LEU A 182 1.63 -6.90 -6.61
N SER A 183 0.88 -5.84 -6.29
CA SER A 183 -0.57 -5.89 -6.18
C SER A 183 -1.23 -6.31 -7.50
N ARG A 184 -0.83 -5.69 -8.61
CA ARG A 184 -1.29 -6.06 -9.97
C ARG A 184 -0.99 -7.51 -10.31
N LYS A 185 0.20 -8.01 -9.97
CA LYS A 185 0.58 -9.43 -10.19
C LYS A 185 -0.30 -10.35 -9.35
N SER A 186 -0.57 -10.02 -8.09
CA SER A 186 -1.45 -10.79 -7.20
C SER A 186 -2.91 -10.83 -7.69
N ASP A 187 -3.44 -9.71 -8.21
CA ASP A 187 -4.80 -9.64 -8.80
C ASP A 187 -4.94 -10.51 -10.06
N LYS A 188 -3.90 -10.57 -10.91
CA LYS A 188 -3.91 -11.46 -12.09
C LYS A 188 -3.88 -12.94 -11.70
N VAL A 189 -3.13 -13.29 -10.66
CA VAL A 189 -3.03 -14.68 -10.16
C VAL A 189 -4.36 -15.13 -9.57
N THR A 190 -5.09 -14.27 -8.86
CA THR A 190 -6.41 -14.62 -8.30
C THR A 190 -7.49 -14.77 -9.37
N LYS A 191 -7.44 -14.03 -10.48
CA LYS A 191 -8.40 -14.15 -11.60
C LYS A 191 -8.20 -15.40 -12.46
N LYS A 192 -6.96 -15.87 -12.66
CA LYS A 192 -6.67 -17.10 -13.44
C LYS A 192 -7.46 -18.34 -13.00
N PRO A 193 -7.45 -18.77 -11.72
CA PRO A 193 -8.15 -19.96 -11.28
C PRO A 193 -9.67 -19.81 -11.46
N TYR A 194 -10.24 -18.64 -11.19
CA TYR A 194 -11.67 -18.39 -11.44
C TYR A 194 -12.04 -18.56 -12.92
N TYR A 195 -11.22 -18.07 -13.85
CA TYR A 195 -11.48 -18.22 -15.27
C TYR A 195 -11.42 -19.69 -15.72
N TYR A 196 -10.43 -20.45 -15.25
CA TYR A 196 -10.31 -21.88 -15.56
C TYR A 196 -11.49 -22.69 -14.97
N THR A 197 -11.88 -22.42 -13.73
CA THR A 197 -13.02 -23.09 -13.09
C THR A 197 -14.33 -22.73 -13.78
N LEU A 198 -14.54 -21.46 -14.15
CA LEU A 198 -15.72 -21.03 -14.89
C LEU A 198 -15.78 -21.66 -16.29
N GLN A 199 -14.65 -21.74 -17.01
CA GLN A 199 -14.60 -22.44 -18.30
C GLN A 199 -14.88 -23.94 -18.18
N LEU A 200 -14.41 -24.60 -17.13
CA LEU A 200 -14.70 -26.01 -16.87
C LEU A 200 -16.18 -26.24 -16.52
N ILE A 201 -16.80 -25.33 -15.77
CA ILE A 201 -18.23 -25.37 -15.48
C ILE A 201 -19.04 -25.12 -16.76
N LEU A 202 -18.73 -24.08 -17.53
CA LEU A 202 -19.41 -23.79 -18.79
C LEU A 202 -19.29 -24.94 -19.80
N LYS A 203 -18.12 -25.59 -19.90
CA LYS A 203 -17.95 -26.78 -20.75
C LYS A 203 -18.79 -27.98 -20.27
N LYS A 204 -19.04 -28.13 -18.97
CA LYS A 204 -19.95 -29.17 -18.46
C LYS A 204 -21.42 -28.88 -18.76
N TRP A 205 -21.82 -27.60 -18.82
CA TRP A 205 -23.21 -27.21 -19.08
C TRP A 205 -23.59 -27.19 -20.57
N VAL A 206 -22.63 -27.04 -21.49
CA VAL A 206 -22.89 -27.07 -22.94
C VAL A 206 -23.00 -28.51 -23.50
N PHE A 207 -22.72 -29.54 -22.69
CA PHE A 207 -22.71 -30.95 -23.11
C PHE A 207 -23.71 -31.86 -22.36
N HIS A 208 -24.86 -31.33 -21.95
CA HIS A 208 -26.01 -32.17 -21.61
C HIS A 208 -27.14 -31.93 -22.63
N PRO A 209 -27.34 -32.87 -23.60
CA PRO A 209 -28.51 -32.87 -24.47
C PRO A 209 -29.80 -33.15 -23.69
#